data_AF-P75162-F1
#
_entry.id   AF-P75162-F1
#
_cell.length_a   1.000
_cell.length_b   1.000
_cell.length_c   1.000
_cell.angle_alpha   90.00
_cell.angle_beta   90.00
_cell.angle_gamma   90.00
#
_symmetry.space_group_name_H-M   'P 1'
#
loop_
_entity.id
_entity.type
_entity.pdbx_description
1 polymer ?
#
loop_
_entity_poly.entity_id
_entity_poly.type
_entity_poly.pdbx_seq_one_letter_code
_entity_poly.pdbx_strand_id
1 'polypeptide(L)'
;MEVDPAEQIEKAGTLITIEGLKKDDYDKAIVNFLALREDLQLLAASPKGDVYRNTSGNGAEIFLNGMKIATDEDFLFSYHIKEPNKKLQRSLNRENKNLPRDCYRENIITILKSNINNRTQTLIDELIDSRDQYDNGEWSFIDVKKLIGLNTNRNILWADSSSKNIEKLIYSLYGMDTKKYEILALNSLQYRSMENDDRLKKQTLMHVSEKLKQQRIEEEAEKIKVKEQKPRKRFEEEDLPIEDLNPIEREGWDWAMEKARELCGFIRGWEKLYEEYQFVLMEKNHKYVGLCYTDQKIIKLSRGILKDEYSLLNTLVHEICHATTNGRDGTKKFERGLTDAFHPLFKLGQSK
;
A
#
# COMPACT_ATOMS: atom_id res chain seq x y z
N MET A 1 37.74 -36.51 -18.88
CA MET A 1 38.41 -35.96 -17.68
C MET A 1 37.48 -36.25 -16.53
N GLU A 2 37.45 -37.52 -16.09
CA GLU A 2 36.64 -37.93 -14.96
C GLU A 2 37.30 -37.41 -13.70
N VAL A 3 36.55 -36.64 -12.93
CA VAL A 3 36.98 -36.18 -11.63
C VAL A 3 37.04 -37.43 -10.75
N ASP A 4 38.27 -37.82 -10.40
CA ASP A 4 38.56 -38.81 -9.37
C ASP A 4 37.68 -38.47 -8.14
N PRO A 5 36.83 -39.38 -7.65
CA PRO A 5 36.03 -39.15 -6.45
C PRO A 5 37.00 -39.08 -5.26
N ALA A 6 37.65 -37.93 -5.15
CA ALA A 6 38.61 -37.60 -4.13
C ALA A 6 38.02 -37.99 -2.79
N GLU A 7 38.73 -38.92 -2.15
CA GLU A 7 38.85 -38.97 -0.71
C GLU A 7 37.49 -38.87 -0.03
N GLN A 8 36.71 -39.95 -0.11
CA GLN A 8 35.95 -40.33 1.08
C GLN A 8 36.96 -40.43 2.21
N ILE A 9 37.12 -39.34 2.95
CA ILE A 9 37.82 -39.34 4.22
C ILE A 9 37.06 -40.37 5.05
N GLU A 10 37.61 -41.58 5.13
CA GLU A 10 37.27 -42.55 6.15
C GLU A 10 37.52 -41.84 7.47
N LYS A 11 36.49 -41.16 7.97
CA LYS A 11 36.53 -40.68 9.34
C LYS A 11 36.60 -41.95 10.17
N ALA A 12 37.79 -42.23 10.70
CA ALA A 12 38.01 -43.19 11.77
C ALA A 12 37.20 -42.69 12.99
N GLY A 13 35.90 -42.94 12.95
CA GLY A 13 34.99 -42.67 14.04
C GLY A 13 35.09 -43.79 15.07
N THR A 14 34.67 -43.50 16.29
CA THR A 14 34.44 -44.52 17.31
C THR A 14 32.98 -44.98 17.19
N LEU A 15 32.75 -46.27 16.93
CA LEU A 15 31.41 -46.84 17.05
C LEU A 15 31.06 -46.93 18.53
N ILE A 16 30.03 -46.18 18.94
CA ILE A 16 29.51 -46.19 20.31
C ILE A 16 28.10 -46.76 20.25
N THR A 17 27.88 -47.91 20.89
CA THR A 17 26.56 -48.49 21.08
C THR A 17 26.02 -48.06 22.44
N ILE A 18 24.88 -47.37 22.46
CA ILE A 18 24.17 -47.00 23.69
C ILE A 18 22.98 -47.95 23.83
N GLU A 19 23.08 -48.89 24.76
CA GLU A 19 22.02 -49.86 25.04
C GLU A 19 21.07 -49.37 26.15
N GLY A 20 19.85 -49.90 26.18
CA GLY A 20 18.84 -49.60 27.21
C GLY A 20 18.16 -48.22 27.07
N LEU A 21 18.36 -47.50 25.97
CA LEU A 21 17.71 -46.22 25.70
C LEU A 21 16.24 -46.40 25.31
N LYS A 22 15.34 -45.65 25.94
CA LYS A 22 13.92 -45.63 25.54
C LYS A 22 13.76 -44.87 24.22
N LYS A 23 12.84 -45.33 23.38
CA LYS A 23 12.53 -44.68 22.09
C LYS A 23 12.13 -43.21 22.26
N ASP A 24 11.32 -42.89 23.25
CA ASP A 24 10.93 -41.51 23.56
C ASP A 24 12.12 -40.60 23.92
N ASP A 25 13.11 -41.12 24.65
CA ASP A 25 14.29 -40.35 25.02
C ASP A 25 15.21 -40.14 23.81
N TYR A 26 15.31 -41.15 22.94
CA TYR A 26 15.96 -41.03 21.64
C TYR A 26 15.29 -39.94 20.80
N ASP A 27 13.96 -40.00 20.60
CA ASP A 27 13.25 -39.04 19.75
C ASP A 27 13.36 -37.61 20.30
N LYS A 28 13.33 -37.42 21.62
CA LYS A 28 13.59 -36.12 22.28
C LYS A 28 15.04 -35.65 22.14
N ALA A 29 16.01 -36.56 22.01
CA ALA A 29 17.40 -36.19 21.83
C ALA A 29 17.69 -35.81 20.37
N ILE A 30 17.13 -36.54 19.42
CA ILE A 30 17.36 -36.37 17.98
C ILE A 30 16.99 -34.96 17.52
N VAL A 31 15.90 -34.38 18.03
CA VAL A 31 15.47 -33.02 17.66
C VAL A 31 16.51 -31.95 17.96
N ASN A 32 17.50 -32.22 18.82
CA ASN A 32 18.57 -31.28 19.15
C ASN A 32 19.69 -31.23 18.12
N PHE A 33 19.75 -32.17 17.16
CA PHE A 33 20.82 -32.25 16.18
C PHE A 33 20.30 -31.90 14.79
N LEU A 34 20.72 -30.76 14.26
CA LEU A 34 20.31 -30.24 12.95
C LEU A 34 20.49 -31.26 11.83
N ALA A 35 21.60 -32.03 11.87
CA ALA A 35 21.92 -33.03 10.85
C ALA A 35 20.91 -34.18 10.76
N LEU A 36 20.04 -34.34 11.78
CA LEU A 36 19.04 -35.39 11.88
C LEU A 36 17.61 -34.85 11.72
N ARG A 37 17.46 -33.57 11.35
CA ARG A 37 16.15 -32.91 11.19
C ARG A 37 15.67 -33.04 9.75
N GLU A 38 14.54 -33.69 9.58
CA GLU A 38 13.87 -33.85 8.29
C GLU A 38 12.80 -32.78 8.04
N ASP A 39 12.35 -32.11 9.11
CA ASP A 39 11.31 -31.07 9.10
C ASP A 39 11.87 -29.64 8.93
N LEU A 40 13.17 -29.51 8.67
CA LEU A 40 13.85 -28.23 8.44
C LEU A 40 14.30 -28.14 6.98
N GLN A 41 13.60 -27.33 6.19
CA GLN A 41 13.95 -27.08 4.79
C GLN A 41 14.93 -25.91 4.70
N LEU A 42 16.13 -26.15 4.15
CA LEU A 42 17.12 -25.09 3.93
C LEU A 42 16.61 -24.07 2.89
N LEU A 43 16.53 -22.81 3.29
CA LEU A 43 16.14 -21.69 2.40
C LEU A 43 17.36 -20.91 1.89
N ALA A 44 18.33 -20.67 2.77
CA ALA A 44 19.53 -19.93 2.42
C ALA A 44 20.72 -20.34 3.29
N ALA A 45 21.91 -20.32 2.73
CA ALA A 45 23.14 -20.70 3.41
C ALA A 45 24.24 -19.66 3.22
N SER A 46 24.99 -19.39 4.28
CA SER A 46 26.14 -18.50 4.26
C SER A 46 27.22 -18.94 5.25
N PRO A 47 28.44 -18.37 5.18
CA PRO A 47 29.47 -18.62 6.19
C PRO A 47 29.04 -18.22 7.62
N LYS A 48 28.20 -17.18 7.76
CA LYS A 48 27.69 -16.73 9.06
C LYS A 48 26.66 -17.69 9.64
N GLY A 49 25.90 -18.34 8.77
CA GLY A 49 24.86 -19.27 9.14
C GLY A 49 23.80 -19.44 8.06
N ASP A 50 22.87 -20.32 8.38
CA ASP A 50 21.83 -20.79 7.46
C ASP A 50 20.44 -20.46 8.00
N VAL A 51 19.48 -20.34 7.08
CA VAL A 51 18.07 -20.05 7.34
C VAL A 51 17.24 -21.24 6.88
N TYR A 52 16.36 -21.73 7.75
CA TYR A 52 15.50 -22.88 7.50
C TYR A 52 14.04 -22.52 7.69
N ARG A 53 13.19 -23.07 6.83
CA ARG A 53 11.75 -23.15 7.09
C ARG A 53 11.48 -24.36 7.97
N ASN A 54 10.74 -24.17 9.05
CA ASN A 54 10.24 -25.28 9.86
C ASN A 54 8.89 -25.74 9.32
N THR A 55 8.80 -26.98 8.83
CA THR A 55 7.58 -27.56 8.27
C THR A 55 6.70 -28.24 9.32
N SER A 56 7.20 -28.45 10.54
CA SER A 56 6.43 -29.08 11.63
C SER A 56 5.50 -28.13 12.37
N GLY A 57 5.71 -26.81 12.23
CA GLY A 57 4.91 -25.78 12.92
C GLY A 57 5.25 -25.61 14.42
N ASN A 58 6.31 -26.25 14.93
CA ASN A 58 6.69 -26.22 16.35
C ASN A 58 7.46 -24.95 16.78
N GLY A 59 7.26 -23.82 16.08
CA GLY A 59 8.02 -22.59 16.28
C GLY A 59 9.44 -22.64 15.66
N ALA A 60 10.15 -21.51 15.70
CA ALA A 60 11.51 -21.47 15.20
C ALA A 60 12.51 -22.07 16.18
N GLU A 61 13.58 -22.62 15.64
CA GLU A 61 14.63 -23.25 16.42
C GLU A 61 15.99 -22.66 16.08
N ILE A 62 16.80 -22.45 17.10
CA ILE A 62 18.12 -21.84 16.98
C ILE A 62 19.16 -22.91 17.26
N PHE A 63 20.01 -23.16 16.28
CA PHE A 63 21.13 -24.09 16.36
C PHE A 63 22.45 -23.32 16.38
N LEU A 64 23.43 -23.88 17.07
CA LEU A 64 24.82 -23.45 17.05
C LEU A 64 25.69 -24.66 16.71
N ASN A 65 26.43 -24.59 15.60
CA ASN A 65 27.28 -25.68 15.12
C ASN A 65 26.54 -27.05 15.10
N GLY A 66 25.31 -27.03 14.60
CA GLY A 66 24.45 -28.21 14.47
C GLY A 66 23.70 -28.63 15.74
N MET A 67 23.93 -28.00 16.90
CA MET A 67 23.24 -28.32 18.15
C MET A 67 22.19 -27.25 18.51
N LYS A 68 20.97 -27.66 18.85
CA LYS A 68 19.88 -26.78 19.27
C LYS A 68 20.22 -26.12 20.61
N ILE A 69 20.04 -24.80 20.70
CA ILE A 69 20.34 -23.97 21.88
C ILE A 69 19.16 -23.11 22.35
N ALA A 70 18.13 -22.96 21.51
CA ALA A 70 16.90 -22.26 21.86
C ALA A 70 15.74 -22.61 20.91
N THR A 71 14.53 -22.31 21.37
CA THR A 71 13.31 -22.20 20.56
C THR A 71 12.77 -20.79 20.68
N ASP A 72 12.21 -20.26 19.60
CA ASP A 72 11.66 -18.92 19.54
C ASP A 72 10.35 -18.92 18.73
N GLU A 73 9.21 -18.84 19.42
CA GLU A 73 7.89 -18.95 18.78
C GLU A 73 7.53 -17.69 17.95
N ASP A 74 8.15 -16.54 18.24
CA ASP A 74 7.88 -15.31 17.51
C ASP A 74 8.64 -15.24 16.18
N PHE A 75 9.63 -16.10 15.94
CA PHE A 75 10.38 -16.11 14.69
C PHE A 75 9.71 -16.96 13.63
N LEU A 76 9.74 -16.46 12.40
CA LEU A 76 9.22 -17.14 11.21
C LEU A 76 10.15 -18.28 10.78
N PHE A 77 11.48 -18.09 10.89
CA PHE A 77 12.46 -19.07 10.43
C PHE A 77 13.31 -19.64 11.55
N SER A 78 13.78 -20.86 11.34
CA SER A 78 14.82 -21.49 12.16
C SER A 78 16.21 -21.12 11.63
N TYR A 79 17.21 -21.11 12.51
CA TYR A 79 18.53 -20.58 12.19
C TYR A 79 19.65 -21.49 12.67
N HIS A 80 20.66 -21.67 11.83
CA HIS A 80 21.91 -22.34 12.20
C HIS A 80 23.06 -21.34 12.23
N ILE A 81 23.52 -21.01 13.43
CA ILE A 81 24.65 -20.11 13.66
C ILE A 81 25.95 -20.91 13.51
N LYS A 82 26.79 -20.48 12.58
CA LYS A 82 28.14 -21.06 12.35
C LYS A 82 29.25 -20.22 12.96
N GLU A 83 29.08 -18.89 12.97
CA GLU A 83 30.04 -17.94 13.53
C GLU A 83 29.42 -17.16 14.69
N PRO A 84 29.43 -17.69 15.92
CA PRO A 84 28.82 -17.03 17.07
C PRO A 84 29.62 -15.79 17.51
N ASN A 85 28.92 -14.70 17.82
CA ASN A 85 29.53 -13.52 18.42
C ASN A 85 29.96 -13.75 19.89
N LYS A 86 30.75 -12.82 20.44
CA LYS A 86 31.24 -12.87 21.82
C LYS A 86 30.11 -12.94 22.87
N LYS A 87 28.94 -12.36 22.57
CA LYS A 87 27.79 -12.37 23.48
C LYS A 87 27.21 -13.77 23.61
N LEU A 88 26.94 -14.42 22.48
CA LEU A 88 26.43 -15.79 22.45
C LEU A 88 27.45 -16.78 23.06
N GLN A 89 28.73 -16.65 22.72
CA GLN A 89 29.80 -17.49 23.29
C GLN A 89 29.83 -17.45 24.83
N ARG A 90 29.67 -16.26 25.44
CA ARG A 90 29.65 -16.11 26.91
C ARG A 90 28.40 -16.72 27.55
N SER A 91 27.27 -16.71 26.84
CA SER A 91 26.01 -17.23 27.35
C SER A 91 25.96 -18.76 27.40
N LEU A 92 26.74 -19.45 26.55
CA LEU A 92 26.82 -20.93 26.52
C LEU A 92 27.45 -21.55 27.76
N ASN A 93 28.27 -20.79 28.51
CA ASN A 93 28.88 -21.27 29.75
C ASN A 93 27.86 -21.47 30.90
N ARG A 94 26.58 -21.16 30.65
CA ARG A 94 25.47 -21.50 31.54
C ARG A 94 24.79 -22.71 30.90
N GLU A 95 24.68 -23.83 31.61
CA GLU A 95 24.00 -25.08 31.17
C GLU A 95 22.49 -24.91 30.85
N ASN A 96 22.02 -23.68 30.66
CA ASN A 96 20.63 -23.38 30.36
C ASN A 96 20.25 -24.01 29.03
N LYS A 97 19.27 -24.92 29.08
CA LYS A 97 18.72 -25.60 27.89
C LYS A 97 18.17 -24.64 26.83
N ASN A 98 17.67 -23.47 27.26
CA ASN A 98 17.17 -22.42 26.38
C ASN A 98 17.83 -21.08 26.70
N LEU A 99 18.53 -20.52 25.72
CA LEU A 99 19.10 -19.18 25.83
C LEU A 99 18.02 -18.10 25.57
N PRO A 100 18.07 -16.93 26.26
CA PRO A 100 17.18 -15.81 25.94
C PRO A 100 17.47 -15.20 24.55
N ARG A 101 16.44 -14.66 23.88
CA ARG A 101 16.55 -13.99 22.56
C ARG A 101 17.67 -12.98 22.47
N ASP A 102 17.87 -12.19 23.53
CA ASP A 102 18.93 -11.19 23.61
C ASP A 102 20.35 -11.75 23.39
N CYS A 103 20.58 -13.04 23.67
CA CYS A 103 21.87 -13.69 23.47
C CYS A 103 22.18 -13.97 21.99
N TYR A 104 21.17 -14.38 21.20
CA TYR A 104 21.35 -14.78 19.80
C TYR A 104 20.84 -13.78 18.77
N ARG A 105 19.99 -12.80 19.14
CA ARG A 105 19.39 -11.79 18.24
C ARG A 105 20.35 -11.22 17.20
N GLU A 106 21.50 -10.73 17.64
CA GLU A 106 22.48 -10.10 16.73
C GLU A 106 23.11 -11.09 15.73
N ASN A 107 23.22 -12.37 16.11
CA ASN A 107 23.67 -13.41 15.20
C ASN A 107 22.61 -13.67 14.12
N ILE A 108 21.32 -13.67 14.49
CA ILE A 108 20.21 -13.84 13.54
C ILE A 108 20.18 -12.68 12.53
N ILE A 109 20.31 -11.43 13.00
CA ILE A 109 20.42 -10.27 12.13
C ILE A 109 21.63 -10.40 11.19
N THR A 110 22.75 -10.93 11.68
CA THR A 110 23.96 -11.16 10.87
C THR A 110 23.73 -12.22 9.79
N ILE A 111 23.04 -13.33 10.12
CA ILE A 111 22.68 -14.39 9.17
C ILE A 111 21.71 -13.86 8.10
N LEU A 112 20.70 -13.08 8.50
CA LEU A 112 19.79 -12.45 7.56
C LEU A 112 20.53 -11.50 6.63
N LYS A 113 21.43 -10.66 7.16
CA LYS A 113 22.26 -9.74 6.35
C LYS A 113 23.19 -10.46 5.36
N SER A 114 23.69 -11.66 5.69
CA SER A 114 24.55 -12.43 4.79
C SER A 114 23.79 -13.24 3.74
N ASN A 115 22.51 -13.52 3.97
CA ASN A 115 21.69 -14.31 3.06
C ASN A 115 20.73 -13.46 2.21
N ILE A 116 20.16 -12.38 2.75
CA ILE A 116 19.20 -11.54 2.01
C ILE A 116 19.93 -10.68 0.99
N ASN A 117 19.57 -10.89 -0.27
CA ASN A 117 19.99 -10.09 -1.41
C ASN A 117 18.89 -10.08 -2.48
N ASN A 118 19.14 -9.42 -3.62
CA ASN A 118 18.17 -9.33 -4.71
C ASN A 118 17.73 -10.69 -5.30
N ARG A 119 18.47 -11.78 -5.08
CA ARG A 119 18.12 -13.14 -5.55
C ARG A 119 17.26 -13.94 -4.57
N THR A 120 17.17 -13.52 -3.30
CA THR A 120 16.42 -14.25 -2.26
C THR A 120 15.03 -13.67 -2.04
N GLN A 121 14.30 -13.40 -3.12
CA GLN A 121 12.96 -12.77 -3.02
C GLN A 121 11.98 -13.63 -2.24
N THR A 122 12.02 -14.96 -2.40
CA THR A 122 11.17 -15.89 -1.62
C THR A 122 11.29 -15.66 -0.11
N LEU A 123 12.51 -15.48 0.40
CA LEU A 123 12.74 -15.18 1.82
C LEU A 123 12.21 -13.79 2.21
N ILE A 124 12.37 -12.81 1.34
CA ILE A 124 11.89 -11.43 1.56
C ILE A 124 10.36 -11.39 1.57
N ASP A 125 9.73 -12.06 0.61
CA ASP A 125 8.28 -12.10 0.45
C ASP A 125 7.64 -12.80 1.64
N GLU A 126 8.19 -13.93 2.10
CA GLU A 126 7.71 -14.62 3.31
C GLU A 126 7.80 -13.73 4.57
N LEU A 127 8.90 -12.97 4.74
CA LEU A 127 9.04 -12.02 5.86
C LEU A 127 8.00 -10.90 5.80
N ILE A 128 7.68 -10.41 4.60
CA ILE A 128 6.69 -9.35 4.42
C ILE A 128 5.28 -9.90 4.60
N ASP A 129 4.96 -11.05 4.02
CA ASP A 129 3.60 -11.60 3.98
C ASP A 129 3.19 -12.16 5.34
N SER A 130 4.15 -12.66 6.14
CA SER A 130 3.90 -13.17 7.49
C SER A 130 4.11 -12.12 8.58
N ARG A 131 4.40 -10.86 8.22
CA ARG A 131 4.80 -9.80 9.16
C ARG A 131 3.82 -9.53 10.30
N ASP A 132 2.52 -9.68 10.04
CA ASP A 132 1.46 -9.39 11.01
C ASP A 132 1.27 -10.57 11.98
N GLN A 133 1.60 -11.79 11.53
CA GLN A 133 1.59 -13.00 12.36
C GLN A 133 2.85 -13.08 13.25
N TYR A 134 3.99 -12.57 12.77
CA TYR A 134 5.30 -12.62 13.45
C TYR A 134 5.84 -11.21 13.73
N ASP A 135 4.98 -10.31 14.22
CA ASP A 135 5.29 -8.89 14.43
C ASP A 135 6.37 -8.67 15.51
N ASN A 136 6.44 -9.56 16.51
CA ASN A 136 7.45 -9.64 17.56
C ASN A 136 8.71 -10.41 17.14
N GLY A 137 8.71 -11.00 15.95
CA GLY A 137 9.78 -11.79 15.37
C GLY A 137 10.87 -10.97 14.68
N GLU A 138 11.35 -11.47 13.55
CA GLU A 138 12.33 -10.82 12.69
C GLU A 138 11.84 -9.45 12.23
N TRP A 139 10.54 -9.32 11.96
CA TRP A 139 9.91 -8.08 11.52
C TRP A 139 9.98 -6.95 12.56
N SER A 140 10.13 -7.29 13.85
CA SER A 140 10.33 -6.30 14.92
C SER A 140 11.66 -5.55 14.76
N PHE A 141 12.65 -6.14 14.09
CA PHE A 141 13.99 -5.57 13.95
C PHE A 141 14.06 -4.54 12.83
N ILE A 142 14.45 -3.30 13.17
CA ILE A 142 14.65 -2.24 12.18
C ILE A 142 15.70 -2.62 11.13
N ASP A 143 16.75 -3.34 11.52
CA ASP A 143 17.76 -3.87 10.59
C ASP A 143 17.16 -4.77 9.52
N VAL A 144 16.19 -5.63 9.88
CA VAL A 144 15.52 -6.53 8.95
C VAL A 144 14.62 -5.74 8.00
N LYS A 145 13.84 -4.78 8.51
CA LYS A 145 13.02 -3.89 7.67
C LYS A 145 13.85 -3.09 6.66
N LYS A 146 15.00 -2.55 7.10
CA LYS A 146 15.95 -1.86 6.20
C LYS A 146 16.51 -2.79 5.15
N LEU A 147 16.93 -3.98 5.55
CA LEU A 147 17.47 -5.01 4.67
C LEU A 147 16.46 -5.44 3.61
N ILE A 148 15.19 -5.59 3.99
CA ILE A 148 14.07 -5.86 3.09
C ILE A 148 13.86 -4.69 2.11
N GLY A 149 13.76 -3.46 2.61
CA GLY A 149 13.56 -2.27 1.77
C GLY A 149 14.67 -2.09 0.70
N LEU A 150 15.90 -2.49 1.01
CA LEU A 150 17.03 -2.41 0.08
C LEU A 150 17.07 -3.53 -0.98
N ASN A 151 16.39 -4.66 -0.74
CA ASN A 151 16.54 -5.86 -1.57
C ASN A 151 15.24 -6.39 -2.17
N THR A 152 14.08 -5.92 -1.72
CA THR A 152 12.77 -6.34 -2.25
C THR A 152 12.53 -5.80 -3.66
N ASN A 153 11.90 -6.63 -4.49
CA ASN A 153 11.38 -6.21 -5.80
C ASN A 153 9.98 -5.58 -5.68
N ARG A 154 9.37 -5.60 -4.48
CA ARG A 154 8.08 -4.95 -4.23
C ARG A 154 8.27 -3.45 -4.16
N ASN A 155 7.34 -2.72 -4.75
CA ASN A 155 7.29 -1.27 -4.65
C ASN A 155 6.73 -0.89 -3.27
N ILE A 156 7.56 -0.92 -2.24
CA ILE A 156 7.14 -0.63 -0.88
C ILE A 156 7.23 0.87 -0.60
N LEU A 157 6.23 1.41 0.08
CA LEU A 157 6.28 2.71 0.74
C LEU A 157 6.19 2.56 2.25
N TRP A 158 7.20 3.06 2.95
CA TRP A 158 7.20 3.11 4.41
C TRP A 158 6.39 4.30 4.89
N ALA A 159 5.43 4.07 5.79
CA ALA A 159 4.59 5.11 6.37
C ALA A 159 4.72 5.15 7.90
N ASP A 160 4.74 6.35 8.47
CA ASP A 160 4.67 6.51 9.92
C ASP A 160 3.23 6.29 10.40
N SER A 161 3.00 5.18 11.12
CA SER A 161 1.68 4.81 11.65
C SER A 161 1.12 5.84 12.62
N SER A 162 1.98 6.68 13.21
CA SER A 162 1.58 7.71 14.18
C SER A 162 1.35 9.08 13.51
N SER A 163 1.57 9.20 12.20
CA SER A 163 1.40 10.46 11.49
C SER A 163 -0.08 10.79 11.27
N LYS A 164 -0.53 11.92 11.82
CA LYS A 164 -1.89 12.45 11.58
C LYS A 164 -2.17 12.77 10.10
N ASN A 165 -1.13 12.91 9.29
CA ASN A 165 -1.25 13.21 7.87
C ASN A 165 -1.23 11.96 6.99
N ILE A 166 -1.09 10.75 7.56
CA ILE A 166 -0.94 9.51 6.78
C ILE A 166 -2.09 9.33 5.79
N GLU A 167 -3.34 9.48 6.23
CA GLU A 167 -4.52 9.36 5.36
C GLU A 167 -4.46 10.35 4.20
N LYS A 168 -4.19 11.63 4.48
CA LYS A 168 -4.09 12.68 3.46
C LYS A 168 -3.00 12.37 2.44
N LEU A 169 -1.85 11.87 2.88
CA LEU A 169 -0.75 11.46 2.01
C LEU A 169 -1.17 10.26 1.15
N ILE A 170 -1.78 9.24 1.75
CA ILE A 170 -2.30 8.05 1.06
C ILE A 170 -3.36 8.43 0.02
N TYR A 171 -4.33 9.30 0.34
CA TYR A 171 -5.32 9.78 -0.63
C TYR A 171 -4.68 10.55 -1.78
N SER A 172 -3.68 11.39 -1.49
CA SER A 172 -2.94 12.10 -2.53
C SER A 172 -2.18 11.15 -3.46
N LEU A 173 -1.75 9.99 -2.94
CA LEU A 173 -1.15 8.92 -3.72
C LEU A 173 -2.17 8.16 -4.58
N TYR A 174 -3.30 7.73 -4.01
CA TYR A 174 -4.31 6.95 -4.75
C TYR A 174 -4.81 7.64 -6.02
N GLY A 175 -4.86 8.97 -6.03
CA GLY A 175 -5.20 9.76 -7.22
C GLY A 175 -4.18 9.72 -8.36
N MET A 176 -3.01 9.10 -8.19
CA MET A 176 -1.84 9.17 -9.10
C MET A 176 -1.44 7.81 -9.71
N ASP A 177 -2.34 6.85 -9.84
CA ASP A 177 -2.06 5.49 -10.34
C ASP A 177 -1.06 4.71 -9.46
N THR A 178 -1.20 4.87 -8.14
CA THR A 178 -0.36 4.19 -7.15
C THR A 178 -0.84 2.79 -6.81
N LYS A 179 -1.65 2.15 -7.65
CA LYS A 179 -1.83 0.68 -7.64
C LYS A 179 -0.48 -0.07 -7.68
N LYS A 180 0.60 0.66 -7.98
CA LYS A 180 1.99 0.23 -7.94
C LYS A 180 2.58 0.05 -6.55
N TYR A 181 2.12 0.74 -5.49
CA TYR A 181 2.81 0.72 -4.20
C TYR A 181 2.05 -0.05 -3.11
N GLU A 182 2.80 -0.85 -2.35
CA GLU A 182 2.35 -1.46 -1.11
C GLU A 182 2.83 -0.63 0.08
N ILE A 183 1.91 -0.23 0.95
CA ILE A 183 2.22 0.66 2.07
C ILE A 183 2.44 -0.19 3.32
N LEU A 184 3.64 -0.08 3.91
CA LEU A 184 4.00 -0.75 5.14
C LEU A 184 4.21 0.25 6.28
N ALA A 185 3.51 0.01 7.39
CA ALA A 185 3.50 0.89 8.53
C ALA A 185 4.70 0.66 9.46
N LEU A 186 5.27 1.75 9.97
CA LEU A 186 6.35 1.78 10.95
C LEU A 186 5.94 2.70 12.11
N ASN A 187 6.43 2.42 13.32
CA ASN A 187 6.38 3.41 14.39
C ASN A 187 7.31 4.60 14.06
N SER A 188 7.10 5.75 14.71
CA SER A 188 7.84 6.99 14.40
C SER A 188 9.35 6.87 14.55
N LEU A 189 9.85 6.04 15.48
CA LEU A 189 11.29 5.84 15.67
C LEU A 189 11.89 5.06 14.49
N GLN A 190 11.23 3.98 14.08
CA GLN A 190 11.62 3.19 12.90
C GLN A 190 11.51 4.02 11.63
N TYR A 191 10.42 4.78 11.46
CA TYR A 191 10.21 5.64 10.31
C TYR A 191 11.30 6.72 10.19
N ARG A 192 11.64 7.43 11.28
CA ARG A 192 12.76 8.39 11.30
C ARG A 192 14.09 7.71 10.95
N SER A 193 14.28 6.47 11.40
CA SER A 193 15.47 5.71 11.02
C SER A 193 15.51 5.38 9.51
N MET A 194 14.37 5.30 8.81
CA MET A 194 14.34 5.15 7.34
C MET A 194 14.64 6.48 6.66
N GLU A 195 14.07 7.59 7.16
CA GLU A 195 14.31 8.93 6.60
C GLU A 195 15.77 9.38 6.70
N ASN A 196 16.48 8.91 7.73
CA ASN A 196 17.90 9.20 7.94
C ASN A 196 18.85 8.29 7.14
N ASP A 197 18.35 7.30 6.40
CA ASP A 197 19.16 6.47 5.49
C ASP A 197 18.88 6.89 4.04
N ASP A 198 19.84 7.55 3.39
CA ASP A 198 19.68 8.10 2.03
C ASP A 198 19.23 7.07 1.00
N ARG A 199 19.55 5.79 1.22
CA ARG A 199 19.16 4.70 0.30
C ARG A 199 17.69 4.32 0.44
N LEU A 200 17.09 4.56 1.61
CA LEU A 200 15.72 4.19 1.98
C LEU A 200 14.78 5.37 2.04
N LYS A 201 15.27 6.59 2.27
CA LYS A 201 14.48 7.83 2.30
C LYS A 201 13.56 7.95 1.08
N LYS A 202 14.03 7.54 -0.10
CA LYS A 202 13.28 7.55 -1.36
C LYS A 202 12.01 6.66 -1.37
N GLN A 203 11.93 5.70 -0.46
CA GLN A 203 10.79 4.79 -0.27
C GLN A 203 9.87 5.24 0.88
N THR A 204 10.11 6.41 1.48
CA THR A 204 9.22 6.91 2.55
C THR A 204 8.03 7.65 1.95
N LEU A 205 6.86 7.46 2.57
CA LEU A 205 5.61 8.07 2.15
C LEU A 205 5.72 9.59 2.04
N MET A 206 6.40 10.25 3.00
CA MET A 206 6.59 11.70 2.98
C MET A 206 7.41 12.12 1.76
N HIS A 207 8.58 11.51 1.56
CA HIS A 207 9.47 11.88 0.46
C HIS A 207 8.82 11.69 -0.91
N VAL A 208 8.11 10.58 -1.10
CA VAL A 208 7.41 10.31 -2.37
C VAL A 208 6.27 11.31 -2.57
N SER A 209 5.50 11.61 -1.53
CA SER A 209 4.40 12.59 -1.62
C SER A 209 4.91 14.00 -1.93
N GLU A 210 6.02 14.43 -1.31
CA GLU A 210 6.64 15.73 -1.58
C GLU A 210 7.16 15.83 -3.01
N LYS A 211 7.84 14.79 -3.50
CA LYS A 211 8.35 14.72 -4.87
C LYS A 211 7.20 14.80 -5.89
N LEU A 212 6.11 14.07 -5.65
CA LEU A 212 4.95 14.08 -6.53
C LEU A 212 4.22 15.43 -6.51
N LYS A 213 4.08 16.06 -5.33
CA LYS A 213 3.53 17.40 -5.21
C LYS A 213 4.35 18.41 -6.01
N GLN A 214 5.67 18.32 -5.96
CA GLN A 214 6.57 19.18 -6.71
C GLN A 214 6.42 18.98 -8.22
N GLN A 215 6.36 17.72 -8.68
CA GLN A 215 6.13 17.40 -10.09
C GLN A 215 4.81 17.99 -10.61
N ARG A 216 3.74 17.91 -9.82
CA ARG A 216 2.44 18.51 -10.20
C ARG A 216 2.51 20.02 -10.32
N ILE A 217 3.19 20.70 -9.40
CA ILE A 217 3.39 22.17 -9.47
C ILE A 217 4.15 22.53 -10.75
N GLU A 218 5.18 21.76 -11.11
CA GLU A 218 5.97 21.96 -12.32
C GLU A 218 5.15 21.72 -13.59
N GLU A 219 4.37 20.64 -13.64
CA GLU A 219 3.46 20.35 -14.76
C GLU A 219 2.37 21.42 -14.92
N GLU A 220 1.80 21.91 -13.81
CA GLU A 220 0.82 23.00 -13.83
C GLU A 220 1.46 24.31 -14.30
N ALA A 221 2.67 24.65 -13.84
CA ALA A 221 3.42 25.81 -14.30
C ALA A 221 3.76 25.73 -15.80
N GLU A 222 4.15 24.56 -16.30
CA GLU A 222 4.43 24.34 -17.72
C GLU A 222 3.15 24.49 -18.57
N LYS A 223 2.01 23.94 -18.10
CA LYS A 223 0.70 24.15 -18.74
C LYS A 223 0.31 25.63 -18.79
N ILE A 224 0.65 26.43 -17.77
CA ILE A 224 0.40 27.88 -17.76
C ILE A 224 1.29 28.59 -18.79
N LYS A 225 2.59 28.29 -18.85
CA LYS A 225 3.51 28.88 -19.85
C LYS A 225 3.07 28.59 -21.29
N VAL A 226 2.67 27.35 -21.57
CA VAL A 226 2.16 26.96 -22.90
C VAL A 226 0.85 27.69 -23.23
N LYS A 227 -0.02 27.94 -22.23
CA LYS A 227 -1.25 28.72 -22.41
C LYS A 227 -1.01 30.21 -22.61
N GLU A 228 0.06 30.80 -22.08
CA GLU A 228 0.37 32.23 -22.30
C GLU A 228 0.97 32.52 -23.67
N GLN A 229 1.62 31.54 -24.31
CA GLN A 229 2.10 31.68 -25.70
C GLN A 229 1.01 31.46 -26.75
N LYS A 230 -0.09 30.79 -26.41
CA LYS A 230 -1.30 30.79 -27.24
C LYS A 230 -2.12 32.01 -26.85
N PRO A 231 -2.48 32.92 -27.78
CA PRO A 231 -3.36 34.03 -27.44
C PRO A 231 -4.58 33.45 -26.73
N ARG A 232 -4.96 34.07 -25.60
CA ARG A 232 -6.23 33.82 -24.93
C ARG A 232 -7.33 34.17 -25.94
N LYS A 233 -7.63 33.30 -26.89
CA LYS A 233 -9.02 33.05 -27.18
C LYS A 233 -9.57 32.65 -25.82
N ARG A 234 -10.27 33.59 -25.16
CA ARG A 234 -11.49 33.19 -24.44
C ARG A 234 -12.08 32.14 -25.38
N PHE A 235 -11.97 30.87 -24.99
CA PHE A 235 -12.91 29.93 -25.55
C PHE A 235 -14.21 30.52 -25.05
N GLU A 236 -14.82 31.36 -25.89
CA GLU A 236 -16.17 31.82 -25.68
C GLU A 236 -16.91 30.49 -25.61
N GLU A 237 -17.36 30.18 -24.42
CA GLU A 237 -18.29 29.08 -24.20
C GLU A 237 -19.52 29.53 -24.97
N GLU A 238 -19.55 29.16 -26.25
CA GLU A 238 -20.62 29.54 -27.16
C GLU A 238 -21.88 28.88 -26.62
N ASP A 239 -22.73 29.72 -26.05
CA ASP A 239 -24.08 29.35 -25.67
C ASP A 239 -24.81 29.00 -26.98
N LEU A 240 -25.36 27.79 -27.02
CA LEU A 240 -26.06 27.29 -28.19
C LEU A 240 -27.56 27.55 -28.04
N PRO A 241 -28.24 27.97 -29.13
CA PRO A 241 -29.68 27.93 -29.19
C PRO A 241 -30.18 26.49 -29.01
N ILE A 242 -31.21 26.29 -28.19
CA ILE A 242 -31.84 24.97 -27.99
C ILE A 242 -32.52 24.51 -29.30
N GLU A 243 -32.81 25.45 -30.19
CA GLU A 243 -33.37 25.25 -31.53
C GLU A 243 -32.42 24.46 -32.46
N ASP A 244 -31.11 24.47 -32.18
CA ASP A 244 -30.11 23.76 -32.98
C ASP A 244 -29.92 22.28 -32.57
N LEU A 245 -30.70 21.82 -31.57
CA LEU A 245 -30.70 20.43 -31.13
C LEU A 245 -31.44 19.54 -32.13
N ASN A 246 -30.85 18.38 -32.43
CA ASN A 246 -31.59 17.32 -33.12
C ASN A 246 -32.63 16.67 -32.16
N PRO A 247 -33.60 15.89 -32.68
CA PRO A 247 -34.68 15.35 -31.85
C PRO A 247 -34.23 14.56 -30.61
N ILE A 248 -33.15 13.79 -30.71
CA ILE A 248 -32.61 12.99 -29.60
C ILE A 248 -31.98 13.89 -28.53
N GLU A 249 -31.20 14.88 -28.97
CA GLU A 249 -30.61 15.85 -28.04
C GLU A 249 -31.69 16.70 -27.37
N ARG A 250 -32.74 17.04 -28.11
CA ARG A 250 -33.88 17.80 -27.60
C ARG A 250 -34.64 17.01 -26.54
N GLU A 251 -34.89 15.72 -26.77
CA GLU A 251 -35.47 14.82 -25.78
C GLU A 251 -34.63 14.77 -24.50
N GLY A 252 -33.30 14.63 -24.62
CA GLY A 252 -32.39 14.67 -23.49
C GLY A 252 -32.41 16.00 -22.72
N TRP A 253 -32.42 17.12 -23.44
CA TRP A 253 -32.52 18.46 -22.83
C TRP A 253 -33.84 18.65 -22.07
N ASP A 254 -34.97 18.31 -22.70
CA ASP A 254 -36.29 18.44 -22.11
C ASP A 254 -36.42 17.55 -20.86
N TRP A 255 -35.88 16.32 -20.90
CA TRP A 255 -35.77 15.43 -19.76
C TRP A 255 -34.92 16.03 -18.63
N ALA A 256 -33.76 16.61 -18.94
CA ALA A 256 -32.93 17.26 -17.93
C ALA A 256 -33.65 18.44 -17.26
N MET A 257 -34.39 19.24 -18.02
CA MET A 257 -35.16 20.36 -17.48
C MET A 257 -36.34 19.89 -16.62
N GLU A 258 -36.98 18.79 -16.99
CA GLU A 258 -37.99 18.13 -16.16
C GLU A 258 -37.38 17.67 -14.82
N LYS A 259 -36.24 16.96 -14.86
CA LYS A 259 -35.54 16.51 -13.64
C LYS A 259 -35.05 17.68 -12.81
N ALA A 260 -34.53 18.74 -13.42
CA ALA A 260 -34.12 19.94 -12.69
C ALA A 260 -35.28 20.54 -11.91
N ARG A 261 -36.47 20.63 -12.53
CA ARG A 261 -37.69 21.14 -11.90
C ARG A 261 -38.15 20.24 -10.75
N GLU A 262 -38.20 18.92 -10.97
CA GLU A 262 -38.57 17.96 -9.94
C GLU A 262 -37.62 18.01 -8.74
N LEU A 263 -36.32 17.99 -9.00
CA LEU A 263 -35.28 18.00 -7.97
C LEU A 263 -35.33 19.29 -7.16
N CYS A 264 -35.45 20.45 -7.81
CA CYS A 264 -35.57 21.72 -7.11
C CYS A 264 -36.86 21.79 -6.28
N GLY A 265 -37.97 21.20 -6.74
CA GLY A 265 -39.22 21.15 -5.98
C GLY A 265 -39.21 20.17 -4.79
N PHE A 266 -38.35 19.15 -4.83
CA PHE A 266 -38.34 18.06 -3.85
C PHE A 266 -37.20 18.15 -2.83
N ILE A 267 -36.06 18.73 -3.20
CA ILE A 267 -34.88 18.81 -2.36
C ILE A 267 -34.90 20.09 -1.52
N ARG A 268 -34.85 19.91 -0.20
CA ARG A 268 -34.79 21.04 0.74
C ARG A 268 -33.51 21.86 0.51
N GLY A 269 -33.67 23.17 0.40
CA GLY A 269 -32.61 24.13 0.09
C GLY A 269 -32.45 24.43 -1.41
N TRP A 270 -33.15 23.71 -2.29
CA TRP A 270 -33.09 23.90 -3.74
C TRP A 270 -34.36 24.58 -4.30
N GLU A 271 -35.31 24.94 -3.43
CA GLU A 271 -36.70 25.23 -3.78
C GLU A 271 -36.88 26.37 -4.79
N LYS A 272 -35.97 27.34 -4.79
CA LYS A 272 -36.04 28.53 -5.67
C LYS A 272 -35.07 28.46 -6.85
N LEU A 273 -34.19 27.46 -6.90
CA LEU A 273 -33.09 27.47 -7.84
C LEU A 273 -33.56 27.44 -9.29
N TYR A 274 -34.55 26.60 -9.58
CA TYR A 274 -35.07 26.46 -10.95
C TYR A 274 -35.66 27.77 -11.51
N GLU A 275 -36.19 28.63 -10.64
CA GLU A 275 -36.76 29.93 -11.01
C GLU A 275 -35.69 31.03 -11.06
N GLU A 276 -34.66 30.93 -10.22
CA GLU A 276 -33.63 31.96 -10.08
C GLU A 276 -32.43 31.78 -11.03
N TYR A 277 -32.19 30.56 -11.49
CA TYR A 277 -31.07 30.22 -12.36
C TYR A 277 -31.51 30.01 -13.80
N GLN A 278 -30.70 30.53 -14.72
CA GLN A 278 -30.85 30.24 -16.14
C GLN A 278 -30.07 28.97 -16.49
N PHE A 279 -30.78 27.99 -17.04
CA PHE A 279 -30.16 26.81 -17.63
C PHE A 279 -29.81 27.09 -19.10
N VAL A 280 -28.55 26.88 -19.47
CA VAL A 280 -28.02 27.21 -20.79
C VAL A 280 -27.36 25.99 -21.40
N LEU A 281 -27.58 25.77 -22.69
CA LEU A 281 -26.87 24.76 -23.46
C LEU A 281 -25.54 25.34 -23.94
N MET A 282 -24.45 24.61 -23.75
CA MET A 282 -23.14 24.97 -24.32
C MET A 282 -22.64 23.92 -25.31
N GLU A 283 -21.84 24.35 -26.27
CA GLU A 283 -21.19 23.43 -27.21
C GLU A 283 -20.28 22.41 -26.50
N LYS A 284 -20.11 21.24 -27.12
CA LYS A 284 -19.33 20.15 -26.55
C LYS A 284 -17.90 20.60 -26.23
N ASN A 285 -17.56 20.56 -24.95
CA ASN A 285 -16.22 20.87 -24.46
C ASN A 285 -15.50 19.60 -23.99
N HIS A 286 -14.20 19.48 -24.32
CA HIS A 286 -13.37 18.35 -23.88
C HIS A 286 -12.95 18.42 -22.40
N LYS A 287 -13.13 19.57 -21.74
CA LYS A 287 -12.70 19.80 -20.36
C LYS A 287 -13.84 19.73 -19.36
N TYR A 288 -15.03 20.16 -19.74
CA TYR A 288 -16.15 20.32 -18.83
C TYR A 288 -17.43 19.80 -19.49
N VAL A 289 -18.21 19.04 -18.72
CA VAL A 289 -19.53 18.55 -19.15
C VAL A 289 -20.66 19.42 -18.58
N GLY A 290 -20.38 20.20 -17.53
CA GLY A 290 -21.23 21.24 -16.97
C GLY A 290 -20.40 22.38 -16.40
N LEU A 291 -21.02 23.54 -16.20
CA LEU A 291 -20.43 24.70 -15.55
C LEU A 291 -21.49 25.46 -14.75
N CYS A 292 -21.15 25.90 -13.54
CA CYS A 292 -22.01 26.75 -12.71
C CYS A 292 -21.35 28.10 -12.44
N TYR A 293 -22.05 29.17 -12.84
CA TYR A 293 -21.72 30.56 -12.53
C TYR A 293 -22.70 31.08 -11.47
N THR A 294 -22.34 30.89 -10.19
CA THR A 294 -23.22 31.20 -9.04
C THR A 294 -23.53 32.69 -8.90
N ASP A 295 -22.60 33.56 -9.30
CA ASP A 295 -22.73 35.02 -9.32
C ASP A 295 -23.67 35.51 -10.43
N GLN A 296 -23.62 34.87 -11.60
CA GLN A 296 -24.49 35.16 -12.74
C GLN A 296 -25.82 34.40 -12.70
N LYS A 297 -25.94 33.45 -11.77
CA LYS A 297 -27.04 32.48 -11.69
C LYS A 297 -27.25 31.70 -12.99
N ILE A 298 -26.17 31.18 -13.57
CA ILE A 298 -26.21 30.39 -14.80
C ILE A 298 -25.69 28.98 -14.51
N ILE A 299 -26.43 27.96 -14.97
CA ILE A 299 -25.95 26.58 -15.04
C ILE A 299 -25.89 26.20 -16.51
N LYS A 300 -24.71 25.82 -16.99
CA LYS A 300 -24.49 25.37 -18.36
C LYS A 300 -24.33 23.86 -18.41
N LEU A 301 -24.97 23.22 -19.38
CA LEU A 301 -24.82 21.80 -19.67
C LEU A 301 -24.26 21.60 -21.08
N SER A 302 -23.30 20.69 -21.21
CA SER A 302 -22.65 20.38 -22.49
C SER A 302 -23.59 19.61 -23.42
N ARG A 303 -23.67 20.02 -24.68
CA ARG A 303 -24.36 19.25 -25.74
C ARG A 303 -23.87 17.80 -25.80
N GLY A 304 -22.59 17.58 -25.49
CA GLY A 304 -21.95 16.26 -25.57
C GLY A 304 -22.53 15.19 -24.63
N ILE A 305 -23.30 15.58 -23.61
CA ILE A 305 -23.89 14.64 -22.63
C ILE A 305 -25.40 14.46 -22.78
N LEU A 306 -26.07 15.15 -23.72
CA LEU A 306 -27.53 15.09 -23.86
C LEU A 306 -28.08 13.71 -24.22
N LYS A 307 -27.24 12.82 -24.77
CA LYS A 307 -27.63 11.46 -25.16
C LYS A 307 -27.37 10.42 -24.06
N ASP A 308 -26.80 10.83 -22.93
CA ASP A 308 -26.42 9.95 -21.82
C ASP A 308 -27.10 10.45 -20.54
N GLU A 309 -28.25 9.86 -20.22
CA GLU A 309 -29.05 10.21 -19.03
C GLU A 309 -28.24 10.14 -17.74
N TYR A 310 -27.30 9.18 -17.63
CA TYR A 310 -26.46 9.02 -16.45
C TYR A 310 -25.51 10.21 -16.30
N SER A 311 -24.80 10.57 -17.36
CA SER A 311 -23.92 11.76 -17.36
C SER A 311 -24.72 13.05 -17.17
N LEU A 312 -25.90 13.14 -17.76
CA LEU A 312 -26.75 14.32 -17.72
C LEU A 312 -27.31 14.57 -16.31
N LEU A 313 -27.86 13.55 -15.65
CA LEU A 313 -28.36 13.67 -14.28
C LEU A 313 -27.24 13.96 -13.28
N ASN A 314 -26.10 13.27 -13.41
CA ASN A 314 -24.96 13.49 -12.52
C ASN A 314 -24.41 14.91 -12.66
N THR A 315 -24.28 15.40 -13.89
CA THR A 315 -23.82 16.78 -14.15
C THR A 315 -24.83 17.78 -13.61
N LEU A 316 -26.12 17.58 -13.87
CA LEU A 316 -27.18 18.46 -13.36
C LEU A 316 -27.16 18.58 -11.83
N VAL A 317 -27.08 17.44 -11.12
CA VAL A 317 -27.00 17.41 -9.65
C VAL A 317 -25.73 18.10 -9.16
N HIS A 318 -24.60 17.87 -9.82
CA HIS A 318 -23.31 18.47 -9.49
C HIS A 318 -23.35 20.00 -9.61
N GLU A 319 -23.85 20.53 -10.72
CA GLU A 319 -23.94 21.99 -10.92
C GLU A 319 -24.97 22.65 -10.00
N ILE A 320 -26.09 21.97 -9.70
CA ILE A 320 -27.06 22.46 -8.72
C ILE A 320 -26.44 22.50 -7.29
N CYS A 321 -25.58 21.54 -6.95
CA CYS A 321 -24.84 21.58 -5.68
C CYS A 321 -23.90 22.79 -5.60
N HIS A 322 -23.22 23.15 -6.69
CA HIS A 322 -22.45 24.39 -6.75
C HIS A 322 -23.35 25.62 -6.53
N ALA A 323 -24.46 25.70 -7.26
CA ALA A 323 -25.42 26.80 -7.19
C ALA A 323 -26.01 27.03 -5.79
N THR A 324 -26.31 25.95 -5.07
CA THR A 324 -26.97 26.04 -3.74
C THR A 324 -25.99 26.20 -2.58
N THR A 325 -24.80 25.60 -2.68
CA THR A 325 -23.83 25.62 -1.57
C THR A 325 -22.77 26.72 -1.71
N ASN A 326 -22.59 27.25 -2.91
CA ASN A 326 -21.46 28.08 -3.32
C ASN A 326 -20.10 27.45 -2.95
N GLY A 327 -20.04 26.12 -2.91
CA GLY A 327 -18.87 25.31 -2.57
C GLY A 327 -18.14 24.86 -3.82
N ARG A 328 -16.80 24.83 -3.77
CA ARG A 328 -15.95 24.22 -4.82
C ARG A 328 -15.86 22.71 -4.61
N ASP A 329 -15.42 22.00 -5.65
CA ASP A 329 -15.15 20.55 -5.60
C ASP A 329 -14.30 20.15 -4.40
N GLY A 330 -14.67 19.03 -3.77
CA GLY A 330 -13.97 18.46 -2.62
C GLY A 330 -14.03 19.31 -1.35
N THR A 331 -14.88 20.35 -1.30
CA THR A 331 -15.09 21.13 -0.07
C THR A 331 -16.24 20.56 0.75
N LYS A 332 -16.17 20.67 2.09
CA LYS A 332 -17.25 20.21 2.98
C LYS A 332 -18.64 20.79 2.64
N LYS A 333 -18.68 22.01 2.09
CA LYS A 333 -19.94 22.63 1.65
C LYS A 333 -20.53 21.87 0.46
N PHE A 334 -19.70 21.57 -0.54
CA PHE A 334 -20.07 20.82 -1.72
C PHE A 334 -20.49 19.38 -1.38
N GLU A 335 -19.66 18.66 -0.61
CA GLU A 335 -19.97 17.28 -0.17
C GLU A 335 -21.28 17.20 0.63
N ARG A 336 -21.57 18.23 1.44
CA ARG A 336 -22.84 18.33 2.16
C ARG A 336 -24.02 18.53 1.21
N GLY A 337 -23.88 19.38 0.19
CA GLY A 337 -24.91 19.56 -0.84
C GLY A 337 -25.24 18.26 -1.57
N LEU A 338 -24.21 17.49 -1.96
CA LEU A 338 -24.39 16.15 -2.54
C LEU A 338 -25.06 15.19 -1.57
N THR A 339 -24.63 15.22 -0.30
CA THR A 339 -25.20 14.35 0.74
C THR A 339 -26.69 14.62 0.96
N ASP A 340 -27.07 15.90 1.00
CA ASP A 340 -28.46 16.33 1.18
C ASP A 340 -29.33 15.95 -0.04
N ALA A 341 -28.73 15.78 -1.22
CA ALA A 341 -29.42 15.34 -2.45
C ALA A 341 -29.61 13.82 -2.55
N PHE A 342 -28.76 12.98 -1.92
CA PHE A 342 -28.81 11.52 -2.09
C PHE A 342 -30.16 10.89 -1.74
N HIS A 343 -30.69 11.18 -0.55
CA HIS A 343 -31.96 10.56 -0.11
C HIS A 343 -33.14 10.98 -0.99
N PRO A 344 -33.32 12.26 -1.34
CA PRO A 344 -34.31 12.68 -2.32
C PRO A 344 -34.17 12.01 -3.70
N LEU A 345 -32.94 11.92 -4.23
CA LEU A 345 -32.65 11.25 -5.51
C LEU A 345 -33.06 9.77 -5.48
N PHE A 346 -32.77 9.06 -4.39
CA PHE A 346 -33.20 7.68 -4.19
C PHE A 346 -34.73 7.53 -4.22
N LYS A 347 -35.46 8.48 -3.63
CA LYS A 347 -36.94 8.46 -3.65
C LYS A 347 -37.51 8.76 -5.03
N LEU A 348 -36.88 9.64 -5.80
CA LEU A 348 -37.30 9.96 -7.17
C LEU A 348 -37.33 8.70 -8.05
N GLY A 349 -36.36 7.79 -7.86
CA GLY A 349 -36.29 6.52 -8.57
C GLY A 349 -37.37 5.49 -8.20
N GLN A 350 -38.05 5.65 -7.06
CA GLN A 350 -39.13 4.74 -6.62
C GLN A 350 -40.54 5.24 -6.97
N SER A 351 -40.66 6.45 -7.53
CA SER A 351 -41.97 7.03 -7.92
C SER A 351 -42.42 6.63 -9.34
N LYS A 352 -41.72 5.71 -10.00
CA LYS A 352 -42.23 4.96 -11.16
C LYS A 352 -42.61 3.57 -10.70
#